data_AF-A0A2M8FKB0-F1
#
_entry.id   AF-A0A2M8FKB0-F1
#
_cell.length_a   1.000
_cell.length_b   1.000
_cell.length_c   1.000
_cell.angle_alpha   90.00
_cell.angle_beta   90.00
_cell.angle_gamma   90.00
#
_symmetry.space_group_name_H-M   'P 1'
#
loop_
_entity.id
_entity.type
_entity.pdbx_description
1 polymer ?
#
loop_
_entity_poly.entity_id
_entity_poly.type
_entity_poly.pdbx_seq_one_letter_code
_entity_poly.pdbx_strand_id
1 'polypeptide(L)'
;MWFIFTTWFNNTTKKINLTIVGRETMNFGQFIKECRLAIDLSLRKFCELAELDPSNWSKVERDMMPLSLDNEKLTQIAEDILHIKRSSASWVRFFDLASIAKKKIPDYVYSNEEVINALPIFFRTASKDRPTEEELNKLIELIKRR
;
A
#
# COMPACT_ATOMS: atom_id res chain seq x y z
N MET A 1 33.72 -8.10 3.20
CA MET A 1 32.98 -7.31 2.20
C MET A 1 31.46 -7.54 2.24
N TRP A 2 30.98 -8.79 2.42
CA TRP A 2 29.54 -9.12 2.54
C TRP A 2 28.81 -8.52 3.77
N PHE A 3 29.50 -8.40 4.91
CA PHE A 3 28.92 -7.89 6.15
C PHE A 3 28.53 -6.42 6.07
N ILE A 4 29.31 -5.60 5.35
CA ILE A 4 29.06 -4.16 5.21
C ILE A 4 27.83 -3.90 4.34
N PHE A 5 27.69 -4.67 3.25
CA PHE A 5 26.54 -4.60 2.33
C PHE A 5 25.22 -4.95 3.02
N THR A 6 25.20 -6.02 3.82
CA THR A 6 24.01 -6.44 4.57
C THR A 6 23.65 -5.44 5.68
N THR A 7 24.63 -4.88 6.40
CA THR A 7 24.35 -3.85 7.41
C THR A 7 23.89 -2.53 6.82
N TRP A 8 24.44 -2.09 5.68
CA TRP A 8 24.00 -0.88 4.99
C TRP A 8 22.60 -1.07 4.42
N PHE A 9 22.33 -2.19 3.74
CA PHE A 9 21.00 -2.53 3.23
C PHE A 9 19.96 -2.61 4.35
N ASN A 10 20.30 -3.24 5.49
CA ASN A 10 19.40 -3.32 6.65
C ASN A 10 19.15 -1.95 7.30
N ASN A 11 20.15 -1.07 7.37
CA ASN A 11 19.96 0.29 7.92
C ASN A 11 19.17 1.19 6.97
N THR A 12 19.43 1.11 5.67
CA THR A 12 18.71 1.84 4.64
C THR A 12 17.25 1.39 4.64
N THR A 13 16.98 0.08 4.52
CA THR A 13 15.61 -0.47 4.59
C THR A 13 14.89 -0.11 5.91
N LYS A 14 15.58 -0.15 7.06
CA LYS A 14 15.00 0.24 8.35
C LYS A 14 14.64 1.73 8.41
N LYS A 15 15.49 2.62 7.90
CA LYS A 15 15.25 4.08 7.85
C LYS A 15 14.12 4.44 6.87
N ILE A 16 14.07 3.74 5.73
CA ILE A 16 13.01 3.85 4.73
C ILE A 16 11.67 3.44 5.34
N ASN A 17 11.61 2.26 5.97
CA ASN A 17 10.42 1.78 6.66
C ASN A 17 9.89 2.79 7.69
N LEU A 18 10.76 3.43 8.47
CA LEU A 18 10.36 4.44 9.46
C LEU A 18 9.77 5.71 8.82
N THR A 19 10.34 6.15 7.70
CA THR A 19 9.93 7.39 7.02
C THR A 19 8.65 7.22 6.22
N ILE A 20 8.47 6.04 5.62
CA ILE A 20 7.36 5.72 4.73
C ILE A 20 6.08 5.42 5.53
N VAL A 21 6.18 4.73 6.66
CA VAL A 21 5.01 4.39 7.49
C VAL A 21 4.41 5.64 8.17
N GLY A 22 5.20 6.68 8.42
CA GLY A 22 4.78 7.88 9.18
C GLY A 22 4.06 8.99 8.40
N ARG A 23 3.88 8.90 7.07
CA ARG A 23 3.15 9.93 6.29
C ARG A 23 1.73 9.46 5.95
N GLU A 24 0.71 10.02 6.60
CA GLU A 24 -0.68 9.61 6.39
C GLU A 24 -1.29 10.02 5.03
N THR A 25 -0.68 10.95 4.29
CA THR A 25 -1.29 11.57 3.09
C THR A 25 -0.70 11.13 1.74
N MET A 26 0.17 10.11 1.73
CA MET A 26 0.89 9.69 0.54
C MET A 26 0.05 8.74 -0.33
N ASN A 27 -0.02 8.99 -1.65
CA ASN A 27 -0.66 8.07 -2.59
C ASN A 27 0.28 6.95 -3.07
N PHE A 28 -0.27 5.94 -3.75
CA PHE A 28 0.51 4.78 -4.24
C PHE A 28 1.70 5.17 -5.14
N GLY A 29 1.49 6.11 -6.06
CA GLY A 29 2.53 6.55 -6.99
C GLY A 29 3.73 7.17 -6.28
N GLN A 30 3.48 8.03 -5.29
CA GLN A 30 4.52 8.62 -4.44
C GLN A 30 5.24 7.56 -3.61
N PHE A 31 4.51 6.62 -3.02
CA PHE A 31 5.08 5.52 -2.25
C PHE A 31 6.07 4.69 -3.07
N ILE A 32 5.65 4.24 -4.25
CA ILE A 32 6.50 3.46 -5.15
C ILE A 32 7.75 4.24 -5.54
N LYS A 33 7.59 5.52 -5.88
CA LYS A 33 8.69 6.39 -6.23
C LYS A 33 9.70 6.49 -5.09
N GLU A 34 9.23 6.66 -3.85
CA GLU A 34 10.10 6.69 -2.68
C GLU A 34 10.81 5.34 -2.49
N CYS A 35 10.08 4.22 -2.53
CA CYS A 35 10.65 2.87 -2.41
C CYS A 35 11.77 2.60 -3.43
N ARG A 36 11.56 2.91 -4.72
CA ARG A 36 12.59 2.66 -5.74
C ARG A 36 13.82 3.56 -5.56
N LEU A 37 13.61 4.84 -5.22
CA LEU A 37 14.73 5.78 -5.03
C LEU A 37 15.56 5.40 -3.80
N ALA A 38 14.92 4.80 -2.81
CA ALA A 38 15.53 4.29 -1.60
C ALA A 38 16.57 3.18 -1.84
N ILE A 39 16.45 2.46 -2.96
CA ILE A 39 17.37 1.41 -3.41
C ILE A 39 18.09 1.83 -4.70
N ASP A 40 18.21 3.14 -4.93
CA ASP A 40 18.91 3.75 -6.08
C ASP A 40 18.41 3.31 -7.47
N LEU A 41 17.14 2.89 -7.56
CA LEU A 41 16.51 2.54 -8.83
C LEU A 41 15.91 3.78 -9.52
N SER A 42 16.46 4.08 -10.70
CA SER A 42 15.86 5.04 -11.64
C SER A 42 14.50 4.53 -12.14
N LEU A 43 13.63 5.45 -12.58
CA LEU A 43 12.34 5.10 -13.19
C LEU A 43 12.50 4.10 -14.35
N ARG A 44 13.48 4.34 -15.24
CA ARG A 44 13.71 3.48 -16.40
C ARG A 44 14.14 2.08 -15.98
N LYS A 45 15.08 1.95 -15.03
CA LYS A 45 15.54 0.64 -14.58
C LYS A 45 14.45 -0.11 -13.82
N PHE A 46 13.67 0.59 -13.01
CA PHE A 46 12.49 0.01 -12.36
C PHE A 46 11.50 -0.54 -13.40
N CYS A 47 11.17 0.24 -14.43
CA CYS A 47 10.25 -0.19 -15.48
C CYS A 47 10.79 -1.36 -16.30
N GLU A 48 12.10 -1.40 -16.57
CA GLU A 48 12.76 -2.53 -17.23
C GLU A 48 12.63 -3.81 -16.40
N LEU A 49 12.94 -3.76 -15.09
CA LEU A 49 12.83 -4.91 -14.19
C LEU A 49 11.37 -5.37 -14.00
N ALA A 50 10.44 -4.42 -14.00
CA ALA A 50 9.01 -4.70 -13.82
C ALA A 50 8.30 -5.03 -15.13
N GLU A 51 8.96 -4.97 -16.28
CA GLU A 51 8.36 -5.15 -17.62
C GLU A 51 7.20 -4.16 -17.89
N LEU A 52 7.40 -2.90 -17.53
CA LEU A 52 6.42 -1.82 -17.66
C LEU A 52 6.87 -0.77 -18.67
N ASP A 53 5.91 -0.09 -19.29
CA ASP A 53 6.21 1.07 -20.13
C ASP A 53 6.54 2.31 -19.26
N PRO A 54 7.71 2.96 -19.43
CA PRO A 54 8.09 4.12 -18.63
C PRO A 54 7.15 5.32 -18.79
N SER A 55 6.54 5.52 -19.97
CA SER A 55 5.63 6.64 -20.22
C SER A 55 4.36 6.49 -19.39
N ASN A 56 3.78 5.28 -19.37
CA ASN A 56 2.63 4.92 -18.57
C ASN A 56 2.96 4.93 -17.07
N TRP A 57 4.07 4.30 -16.66
CA TRP A 57 4.42 4.24 -15.24
C TRP A 57 4.74 5.62 -14.67
N SER A 58 5.33 6.53 -15.45
CA SER A 58 5.53 7.92 -15.02
C SER A 58 4.22 8.63 -14.68
N LYS A 59 3.11 8.26 -15.34
CA LYS A 59 1.78 8.81 -15.07
C LYS A 59 1.19 8.18 -13.81
N VAL A 60 1.40 6.87 -13.59
CA VAL A 60 1.02 6.19 -12.34
C VAL A 60 1.74 6.80 -11.14
N GLU A 61 3.06 7.03 -11.20
CA GLU A 61 3.81 7.68 -10.10
C GLU A 61 3.33 9.09 -9.76
N ARG A 62 2.69 9.77 -10.73
CA ARG A 62 2.14 11.11 -10.58
C ARG A 62 0.62 11.12 -10.36
N ASP A 63 0.00 9.95 -10.20
CA ASP A 63 -1.44 9.81 -10.01
C ASP A 63 -2.29 10.35 -11.18
N MET A 64 -1.70 10.37 -12.39
CA MET A 64 -2.33 10.81 -13.64
C MET A 64 -2.92 9.65 -14.44
N MET A 65 -2.63 8.42 -14.05
CA MET A 65 -3.12 7.19 -14.68
C MET A 65 -3.45 6.17 -13.57
N PRO A 66 -4.64 5.55 -13.62
CA PRO A 66 -5.01 4.55 -12.63
C PRO A 66 -4.08 3.33 -12.70
N LEU A 67 -3.88 2.68 -11.56
CA LEU A 67 -3.10 1.45 -11.46
C LEU A 67 -3.87 0.28 -12.10
N SER A 68 -3.31 -0.32 -13.15
CA SER A 68 -3.92 -1.44 -13.89
C SER A 68 -3.36 -2.82 -13.54
N LEU A 69 -2.28 -2.90 -12.75
CA LEU A 69 -1.61 -4.16 -12.43
C LEU A 69 -2.48 -5.06 -11.56
N ASP A 70 -2.44 -6.37 -11.75
CA ASP A 70 -3.07 -7.34 -10.85
C ASP A 70 -2.25 -7.57 -9.56
N ASN A 71 -2.76 -8.41 -8.66
CA ASN A 71 -2.09 -8.69 -7.39
C ASN A 71 -0.82 -9.52 -7.56
N GLU A 72 -0.74 -10.36 -8.59
CA GLU A 72 0.44 -11.17 -8.87
C GLU A 72 1.62 -10.29 -9.27
N LYS A 73 1.40 -9.37 -10.22
CA LYS A 73 2.42 -8.41 -10.65
C LYS A 73 2.81 -7.44 -9.53
N LEU A 74 1.86 -7.02 -8.70
CA LEU A 74 2.15 -6.19 -7.52
C LEU A 74 2.99 -6.94 -6.49
N THR A 75 2.72 -8.23 -6.28
CA THR A 75 3.51 -9.09 -5.39
C THR A 75 4.95 -9.21 -5.88
N GLN A 76 5.13 -9.48 -7.18
CA GLN A 76 6.45 -9.53 -7.84
C GLN A 76 7.21 -8.21 -7.64
N ILE A 77 6.57 -7.07 -7.90
CA ILE A 77 7.19 -5.75 -7.72
C ILE A 77 7.60 -5.53 -6.26
N ALA A 78 6.73 -5.82 -5.31
CA ALA A 78 7.00 -5.59 -3.89
C ALA A 78 8.15 -6.45 -3.37
N GLU A 79 8.15 -7.74 -3.69
CA GLU A 79 9.11 -8.72 -3.16
C GLU A 79 10.44 -8.71 -3.92
N ASP A 80 10.38 -8.84 -5.25
CA ASP A 80 11.56 -9.14 -6.07
C ASP A 80 12.32 -7.87 -6.45
N ILE A 81 11.62 -6.75 -6.63
CA ILE A 81 12.21 -5.49 -7.11
C ILE A 81 12.44 -4.51 -5.97
N LEU A 82 11.45 -4.34 -5.10
CA LEU A 82 11.49 -3.36 -4.00
C LEU A 82 11.94 -3.96 -2.67
N HIS A 83 12.07 -5.28 -2.58
CA HIS A 83 12.53 -6.00 -1.40
C HIS A 83 11.71 -5.69 -0.14
N ILE A 84 10.41 -5.45 -0.31
CA ILE A 84 9.45 -5.25 0.77
C ILE A 84 9.17 -6.61 1.39
N LYS A 85 9.57 -6.78 2.66
CA LYS A 85 9.37 -8.04 3.39
C LYS A 85 7.87 -8.34 3.56
N ARG A 86 7.44 -9.55 3.20
CA ARG A 86 6.07 -10.05 3.47
C ARG A 86 5.69 -9.88 4.94
N SER A 87 4.41 -9.56 5.16
CA SER A 87 3.83 -9.33 6.49
C SER A 87 4.44 -8.16 7.28
N SER A 88 5.30 -7.34 6.68
CA SER A 88 5.77 -6.10 7.29
C SER A 88 4.72 -4.98 7.20
N ALA A 89 4.86 -3.94 8.02
CA ALA A 89 4.00 -2.75 7.92
C ALA A 89 4.05 -2.13 6.51
N SER A 90 5.22 -2.12 5.87
CA SER A 90 5.40 -1.60 4.50
C SER A 90 4.71 -2.47 3.46
N TRP A 91 4.63 -3.79 3.68
CA TRP A 91 3.86 -4.70 2.83
C TRP A 91 2.37 -4.38 2.89
N VAL A 92 1.82 -4.30 4.10
CA VAL A 92 0.41 -3.95 4.32
C VAL A 92 0.11 -2.59 3.67
N ARG A 93 0.95 -1.58 3.94
CA ARG A 93 0.80 -0.24 3.38
C ARG A 93 0.87 -0.20 1.86
N PHE A 94 1.75 -1.00 1.24
CA PHE A 94 1.84 -1.09 -0.22
C PHE A 94 0.52 -1.59 -0.84
N PHE A 95 -0.06 -2.67 -0.29
CA PHE A 95 -1.31 -3.24 -0.80
C PHE A 95 -2.56 -2.40 -0.46
N ASP A 96 -2.58 -1.71 0.68
CA ASP A 96 -3.63 -0.73 1.00
C ASP A 96 -3.63 0.42 0.00
N LEU A 97 -2.46 1.01 -0.27
CA LEU A 97 -2.32 2.09 -1.24
C LEU A 97 -2.64 1.63 -2.66
N ALA A 98 -2.25 0.41 -3.04
CA ALA A 98 -2.60 -0.16 -4.33
C ALA A 98 -4.12 -0.32 -4.49
N SER A 99 -4.81 -0.81 -3.45
CA SER A 99 -6.27 -0.92 -3.41
C SER A 99 -6.95 0.44 -3.58
N ILE A 100 -6.46 1.46 -2.85
CA ILE A 100 -6.95 2.84 -2.97
C ILE A 100 -6.74 3.38 -4.39
N ALA A 101 -5.54 3.21 -4.97
CA ALA A 101 -5.23 3.66 -6.33
C ALA A 101 -6.10 2.98 -7.40
N LYS A 102 -6.52 1.73 -7.16
CA LYS A 102 -7.47 0.98 -7.97
C LYS A 102 -8.94 1.32 -7.69
N LYS A 103 -9.21 2.15 -6.68
CA LYS A 103 -10.56 2.42 -6.15
C LYS A 103 -11.30 1.13 -5.76
N LYS A 104 -10.57 0.19 -5.15
CA LYS A 104 -11.08 -1.10 -4.67
C LYS A 104 -10.95 -1.20 -3.16
N ILE A 105 -11.81 -2.03 -2.56
CA ILE A 105 -11.71 -2.43 -1.16
C ILE A 105 -10.55 -3.45 -1.04
N PRO A 106 -9.67 -3.35 -0.02
CA PRO A 106 -8.60 -4.32 0.18
C PRO A 106 -9.12 -5.76 0.39
N ASP A 107 -8.39 -6.75 -0.10
CA ASP A 107 -8.82 -8.16 -0.07
C ASP A 107 -9.06 -8.70 1.35
N TYR A 108 -8.27 -8.28 2.34
CA TYR A 108 -8.47 -8.69 3.74
C TYR A 108 -9.74 -8.09 4.36
N VAL A 109 -10.25 -6.97 3.82
CA VAL A 109 -11.55 -6.41 4.20
C VAL A 109 -12.64 -7.22 3.51
N TYR A 110 -12.52 -7.43 2.19
CA TYR A 110 -13.52 -8.12 1.39
C TYR A 110 -13.77 -9.57 1.83
N SER A 111 -12.73 -10.27 2.29
CA SER A 111 -12.81 -11.65 2.77
C SER A 111 -13.38 -11.79 4.19
N ASN A 112 -13.56 -10.70 4.93
CA ASN A 112 -14.15 -10.74 6.27
C ASN A 112 -15.62 -10.30 6.21
N GLU A 113 -16.52 -11.29 6.28
CA GLU A 113 -17.97 -11.08 6.20
C GLU A 113 -18.50 -10.16 7.31
N GLU A 114 -17.97 -10.27 8.54
CA GLU A 114 -18.35 -9.40 9.66
C GLU A 114 -18.02 -7.94 9.37
N VAL A 115 -16.83 -7.68 8.84
CA VAL A 115 -16.36 -6.33 8.47
C VAL A 115 -17.16 -5.79 7.28
N ILE A 116 -17.40 -6.61 6.24
CA ILE A 116 -18.20 -6.20 5.08
C ILE A 116 -19.62 -5.81 5.48
N ASN A 117 -20.25 -6.57 6.37
CA ASN A 117 -21.60 -6.29 6.84
C ASN A 117 -21.72 -4.98 7.64
N ALA A 118 -20.64 -4.54 8.29
CA ALA A 118 -20.61 -3.27 9.01
C ALA A 118 -20.17 -2.07 8.16
N LEU A 119 -19.54 -2.31 7.01
CA LEU A 119 -18.99 -1.26 6.14
C LEU A 119 -20.04 -0.22 5.67
N PRO A 120 -21.30 -0.57 5.37
CA PRO A 120 -22.33 0.43 5.03
C PRO A 120 -22.53 1.49 6.11
N ILE A 121 -22.45 1.12 7.39
CA ILE A 121 -22.60 2.05 8.52
C ILE A 121 -21.47 3.09 8.48
N PHE A 122 -20.25 2.64 8.20
CA PHE A 122 -19.09 3.51 8.05
C PHE A 122 -19.26 4.50 6.87
N PHE A 123 -19.73 4.03 5.72
CA PHE A 123 -19.96 4.88 4.55
C PHE A 123 -21.05 5.93 4.77
N ARG A 124 -22.15 5.57 5.43
CA ARG A 124 -23.21 6.53 5.81
C ARG A 124 -22.66 7.61 6.74
N THR A 125 -21.87 7.21 7.73
CA THR A 125 -21.20 8.13 8.66
C THR A 125 -20.28 9.11 7.94
N ALA A 126 -19.43 8.62 7.04
CA ALA A 126 -18.55 9.46 6.22
C ALA A 126 -19.33 10.40 5.28
N SER A 127 -20.54 10.00 4.86
CA SER A 127 -21.43 10.76 3.97
C SER A 127 -22.31 11.79 4.70
N LYS A 128 -22.05 12.05 5.99
CA LYS A 128 -22.77 12.98 6.90
C LYS A 128 -24.11 12.50 7.44
N ASP A 129 -24.41 11.21 7.35
CA ASP A 129 -25.56 10.60 8.01
C ASP A 129 -25.14 10.00 9.36
N ARG A 130 -25.85 10.31 10.45
CA ARG A 130 -25.45 9.85 11.80
C ARG A 130 -25.96 8.42 12.02
N PRO A 131 -25.08 7.43 12.27
CA PRO A 131 -25.52 6.08 12.58
C PRO A 131 -26.30 6.06 13.90
N THR A 132 -27.17 5.07 14.07
CA THR A 132 -27.87 4.87 15.35
C THR A 132 -26.88 4.40 16.43
N GLU A 133 -27.26 4.54 17.70
CA GLU A 133 -26.43 4.10 18.82
C GLU A 133 -26.09 2.60 18.74
N GLU A 134 -27.05 1.78 18.32
CA GLU A 134 -26.88 0.34 18.10
C GLU A 134 -25.88 0.03 16.97
N GLU A 135 -25.95 0.78 15.87
CA GLU A 135 -25.02 0.67 14.74
C GLU A 135 -23.60 1.11 15.11
N LEU A 136 -23.49 2.17 15.91
CA LEU A 136 -22.21 2.64 16.45
C LEU A 136 -21.59 1.63 17.40
N ASN A 137 -22.39 1.01 18.27
CA ASN A 137 -21.92 -0.04 19.18
C ASN A 137 -21.40 -1.27 18.42
N LYS A 138 -22.05 -1.69 17.32
CA LYS A 138 -21.54 -2.75 16.44
C LYS A 138 -20.19 -2.40 15.82
N LEU A 139 -20.00 -1.16 15.37
CA LEU A 139 -18.71 -0.65 14.87
C LEU A 139 -17.63 -0.70 15.94
N ILE A 140 -17.94 -0.27 17.16
CA ILE A 140 -17.01 -0.28 18.29
C ILE A 140 -16.59 -1.71 18.64
N GLU A 141 -17.54 -2.66 18.67
CA GLU A 141 -17.21 -4.06 18.93
C GLU A 141 -16.26 -4.65 17.87
N LEU A 142 -16.50 -4.36 16.60
CA LEU A 142 -15.64 -4.81 15.50
C LEU A 142 -14.20 -4.30 15.63
N ILE A 143 -14.03 -3.05 16.06
CA ILE A 143 -12.71 -2.46 16.28
C ILE A 143 -12.04 -3.07 17.51
N LYS A 144 -12.79 -3.34 18.59
CA LYS A 144 -12.26 -3.91 19.85
C LYS A 144 -11.83 -5.38 19.75
N ARG A 145 -12.30 -6.12 18.74
CA ARG A 145 -11.96 -7.53 18.52
C ARG A 145 -10.65 -7.74 17.73
N ARG A 146 -9.99 -6.67 17.30
CA ARG A 146 -8.65 -6.68 16.68
C ARG A 146 -7.57 -6.34 17.69
#